data_AF-A0A353KUB5-F1
#
_entry.id   AF-A0A353KUB5-F1
#
_cell.length_a   1.000
_cell.length_b   1.000
_cell.length_c   1.000
_cell.angle_alpha   90.00
_cell.angle_beta   90.00
_cell.angle_gamma   90.00
#
_symmetry.space_group_name_H-M   'P 1'
#
loop_
_entity.id
_entity.type
_entity.pdbx_description
1 polymer ?
#
loop_
_entity_poly.entity_id
_entity_poly.type
_entity_poly.pdbx_seq_one_letter_code
_entity_poly.pdbx_strand_id
1 'polypeptide(L)'
;MKFKIKKIYLSWRKGKGSRRKIVGVIERTATNGITFKYLEDGVKAAQLEGFKEYNGFPIPHDFKKIYNENDLDIFSLRLIPFERKDNKHLLKFWEAEGIVNKFDLLALTQGLLPTDNFEFLGLFNPAPNFKFVTDIAGLTHLELEKDTIIKGDILRYDFEANPNAYLDKAVKVYKSELHVGYIKNIHNNIFVKLNRKLNRKLKLVVKEVEQNGIIKNIFVQVTS
;
A
#
# COMPACT_ATOMS: atom_id res chain seq x y z
N MET A 1 -18.42 -10.11 -0.34
CA MET A 1 -17.69 -8.83 -0.37
C MET A 1 -16.34 -9.02 0.32
N LYS A 2 -15.21 -8.90 -0.40
CA LYS A 2 -13.88 -9.37 0.06
C LYS A 2 -13.17 -8.44 1.06
N PHE A 3 -13.55 -7.15 1.15
CA PHE A 3 -12.98 -6.17 2.09
C PHE A 3 -13.97 -5.07 2.46
N LYS A 4 -13.74 -4.41 3.61
CA LYS A 4 -14.33 -3.10 3.91
C LYS A 4 -13.24 -2.04 3.91
N ILE A 5 -12.99 -1.43 2.75
CA ILE A 5 -12.01 -0.36 2.56
C ILE A 5 -12.76 0.97 2.67
N LYS A 6 -12.34 1.80 3.63
CA LYS A 6 -12.94 3.13 3.83
C LYS A 6 -12.01 4.27 3.43
N LYS A 7 -10.69 4.01 3.47
CA LYS A 7 -9.66 5.00 3.24
C LYS A 7 -8.57 4.41 2.36
N ILE A 8 -8.01 5.23 1.49
CA ILE A 8 -6.80 4.97 0.72
C ILE A 8 -5.87 6.14 1.00
N TYR A 9 -4.66 5.87 1.45
CA TYR A 9 -3.66 6.89 1.68
C TYR A 9 -2.82 7.09 0.44
N LEU A 10 -2.71 8.34 -0.01
CA LEU A 10 -1.78 8.71 -1.07
C LEU A 10 -0.39 8.85 -0.47
N SER A 11 0.52 8.00 -0.94
CA SER A 11 1.92 7.99 -0.57
C SER A 11 2.77 8.54 -1.72
N TRP A 12 3.82 9.27 -1.38
CA TRP A 12 4.86 9.72 -2.31
C TRP A 12 6.25 9.45 -1.72
N ARG A 13 7.27 9.29 -2.57
CA ARG A 13 8.68 9.21 -2.16
C ARG A 13 9.57 9.95 -3.15
N LYS A 14 10.74 10.42 -2.72
CA LYS A 14 11.73 11.05 -3.61
C LYS A 14 12.22 10.12 -4.73
N GLY A 15 12.40 8.84 -4.40
CA GLY A 15 12.82 7.80 -5.33
C GLY A 15 12.85 6.42 -4.68
N LYS A 16 13.24 5.38 -5.42
CA LYS A 16 13.40 4.02 -4.89
C LYS A 16 14.45 4.05 -3.75
N GLY A 17 14.12 3.39 -2.64
CA GLY A 17 14.95 3.39 -1.42
C GLY A 17 14.71 4.56 -0.46
N SER A 18 14.03 5.63 -0.89
CA SER A 18 13.60 6.69 0.02
C SER A 18 12.35 6.30 0.81
N ARG A 19 12.20 6.89 2.00
CA ARG A 19 11.03 6.67 2.85
C ARG A 19 9.77 7.22 2.17
N ARG A 20 8.70 6.44 2.23
CA ARG A 20 7.35 6.86 1.80
C ARG A 20 6.78 7.89 2.78
N LYS A 21 6.28 9.00 2.25
CA LYS A 21 5.56 10.05 2.97
C LYS A 21 4.08 10.00 2.58
N ILE A 22 3.20 9.97 3.57
CA ILE A 22 1.76 9.97 3.34
C ILE A 22 1.33 11.43 3.14
N VAL A 23 0.97 11.80 1.92
CA VAL A 23 0.70 13.20 1.54
C VAL A 23 -0.79 13.50 1.46
N GLY A 24 -1.65 12.50 1.35
CA GLY A 24 -3.09 12.71 1.23
C GLY A 24 -3.90 11.49 1.61
N VAL A 25 -5.21 11.67 1.66
CA VAL A 25 -6.16 10.61 1.95
C VAL A 25 -7.39 10.73 1.05
N ILE A 26 -7.77 9.60 0.46
CA ILE A 26 -9.03 9.41 -0.25
C ILE A 26 -9.96 8.64 0.70
N GLU A 27 -11.14 9.18 0.99
CA GLU A 27 -12.08 8.60 1.94
C GLU A 27 -13.47 8.45 1.35
N ARG A 28 -14.12 7.32 1.63
CA ARG A 28 -15.56 7.15 1.43
C ARG A 28 -16.30 7.83 2.58
N THR A 29 -17.11 8.82 2.25
CA THR A 29 -17.97 9.56 3.16
C THR A 29 -19.43 9.16 2.95
N ALA A 30 -20.26 9.32 3.97
CA ALA A 30 -21.69 9.00 3.85
C ALA A 30 -22.45 10.04 3.01
N THR A 31 -21.97 11.29 2.99
CA THR A 31 -22.68 12.43 2.40
C THR A 31 -22.15 12.84 1.02
N ASN A 32 -20.84 12.74 0.78
CA ASN A 32 -20.18 13.31 -0.40
C ASN A 32 -19.56 12.23 -1.29
N GLY A 33 -19.99 10.98 -1.17
CA GLY A 33 -19.40 9.86 -1.90
C GLY A 33 -17.92 9.70 -1.56
N ILE A 34 -17.05 9.84 -2.56
CA ILE A 34 -15.59 9.76 -2.38
C ILE A 34 -14.99 11.17 -2.33
N THR A 35 -14.12 11.40 -1.35
CA THR A 35 -13.41 12.68 -1.18
C THR A 35 -11.90 12.48 -1.15
N PHE A 36 -11.14 13.50 -1.56
CA PHE A 36 -9.68 13.56 -1.39
C PHE A 36 -9.27 14.84 -0.68
N LYS A 37 -8.29 14.73 0.22
CA LYS A 37 -7.63 15.89 0.82
C LYS A 37 -6.15 15.62 1.06
N TYR A 38 -5.36 16.68 1.02
CA TYR A 38 -3.97 16.66 1.46
C TYR A 38 -3.86 16.57 2.99
N LEU A 39 -2.80 15.94 3.47
CA LEU A 39 -2.43 15.92 4.88
C LEU A 39 -1.24 16.85 5.08
N GLU A 40 -1.46 17.95 5.79
CA GLU A 40 -0.51 19.06 5.91
C GLU A 40 0.90 18.62 6.34
N ASP A 41 1.04 17.92 7.46
CA ASP A 41 2.34 17.48 7.97
C ASP A 41 3.06 16.57 6.97
N GLY A 42 2.31 15.69 6.32
CA GLY A 42 2.82 14.77 5.33
C GLY A 42 3.31 15.47 4.07
N VAL A 43 2.55 16.46 3.59
CA VAL A 43 2.93 17.32 2.47
C VAL A 43 4.16 18.14 2.79
N LYS A 44 4.19 18.84 3.93
CA LYS A 44 5.34 19.64 4.35
C LYS A 44 6.61 18.78 4.42
N ALA A 45 6.51 17.60 5.04
CA ALA A 45 7.64 16.66 5.13
C ALA A 45 8.06 16.07 3.77
N ALA A 46 7.18 16.04 2.77
CA ALA A 46 7.50 15.59 1.42
C ALA A 46 8.05 16.73 0.55
N GLN A 47 7.60 17.97 0.76
CA GLN A 47 8.08 19.17 0.05
C GLN A 47 9.56 19.42 0.32
N LEU A 48 10.03 19.14 1.54
CA LEU A 48 11.46 19.15 1.89
C LEU A 48 12.30 18.20 1.01
N GLU A 49 11.67 17.20 0.38
CA GLU A 49 12.32 16.23 -0.49
C GLU A 49 12.00 16.44 -1.98
N GLY A 50 11.25 17.50 -2.32
CA GLY A 50 10.92 17.88 -3.70
C GLY A 50 9.51 17.51 -4.17
N PHE A 51 8.62 17.07 -3.28
CA PHE A 51 7.21 16.91 -3.62
C PHE A 51 6.58 18.24 -4.03
N LYS A 52 5.82 18.26 -5.13
CA LYS A 52 5.12 19.45 -5.62
C LYS A 52 3.64 19.36 -5.34
N GLU A 53 2.98 18.40 -5.98
CA GLU A 53 1.56 18.09 -5.83
C GLU A 53 1.29 16.74 -6.51
N TYR A 54 0.09 16.21 -6.34
CA TYR A 54 -0.44 15.16 -7.19
C TYR A 54 -1.17 15.79 -8.38
N ASN A 55 -0.78 15.43 -9.60
CA ASN A 55 -1.28 16.05 -10.83
C ASN A 55 -2.82 16.13 -10.87
N GLY A 56 -3.33 17.32 -11.17
CA GLY A 56 -4.77 17.61 -11.19
C GLY A 56 -5.35 18.04 -9.84
N PHE A 57 -4.54 18.05 -8.78
CA PHE A 57 -4.97 18.42 -7.44
C PHE A 57 -4.00 19.43 -6.82
N PRO A 58 -4.15 20.74 -7.07
CA PRO A 58 -3.27 21.73 -6.48
C PRO A 58 -3.35 21.70 -4.95
N ILE A 59 -2.22 21.95 -4.28
CA ILE A 59 -2.22 22.03 -2.81
C ILE A 59 -2.87 23.36 -2.40
N PRO A 60 -3.98 23.35 -1.65
CA PRO A 60 -4.58 24.58 -1.14
C PRO A 60 -3.68 25.21 -0.07
N HIS A 61 -3.62 26.54 -0.03
CA HIS A 61 -2.78 27.28 0.92
C HIS A 61 -3.07 26.93 2.40
N ASP A 62 -4.33 26.65 2.73
CA ASP A 62 -4.79 26.38 4.09
C ASP A 62 -5.01 24.89 4.41
N PHE A 63 -4.72 23.98 3.48
CA PHE A 63 -4.98 22.54 3.61
C PHE A 63 -6.44 22.15 3.90
N LYS A 64 -7.41 23.08 3.76
CA LYS A 64 -8.83 22.81 4.07
C LYS A 64 -9.64 22.36 2.86
N LYS A 65 -9.17 22.58 1.63
CA LYS A 65 -9.89 22.15 0.42
C LYS A 65 -10.06 20.64 0.40
N ILE A 66 -11.30 20.22 0.20
CA ILE A 66 -11.69 18.83 -0.03
C ILE A 66 -12.14 18.72 -1.49
N TYR A 67 -11.53 17.81 -2.22
CA TYR A 67 -11.91 17.46 -3.58
C TYR A 67 -12.99 16.38 -3.52
N ASN A 68 -14.05 16.53 -4.32
CA ASN A 68 -15.21 15.63 -4.29
C ASN A 68 -15.23 14.72 -5.52
N GLU A 69 -16.14 13.75 -5.54
CA GLU A 69 -16.17 12.62 -6.48
C GLU A 69 -16.00 13.01 -7.97
N ASN A 70 -16.59 14.13 -8.40
CA ASN A 70 -16.45 14.64 -9.78
C ASN A 70 -15.00 14.96 -10.20
N ASP A 71 -14.13 15.28 -9.24
CA ASP A 71 -12.71 15.58 -9.49
C ASP A 71 -11.85 14.30 -9.44
N LEU A 72 -12.37 13.19 -8.89
CA LEU A 72 -11.57 12.03 -8.51
C LEU A 72 -11.38 11.00 -9.62
N ASP A 73 -12.05 11.18 -10.77
CA ASP A 73 -11.87 10.31 -11.93
C ASP A 73 -10.42 10.31 -12.45
N ILE A 74 -9.63 11.34 -12.13
CA ILE A 74 -8.18 11.37 -12.41
C ILE A 74 -7.46 10.18 -11.77
N PHE A 75 -7.89 9.70 -10.60
CA PHE A 75 -7.29 8.50 -9.99
C PHE A 75 -7.58 7.23 -10.79
N SER A 76 -8.63 7.22 -11.63
CA SER A 76 -8.94 6.07 -12.48
C SER A 76 -7.88 5.82 -13.56
N LEU A 77 -7.08 6.84 -13.91
CA LEU A 77 -5.93 6.72 -14.82
C LEU A 77 -4.82 5.83 -14.25
N ARG A 78 -4.87 5.52 -12.94
CA ARG A 78 -3.94 4.61 -12.26
C ARG A 78 -4.39 3.14 -12.30
N LEU A 79 -5.62 2.87 -12.74
CA LEU A 79 -6.16 1.52 -12.79
C LEU A 79 -5.59 0.77 -13.99
N ILE A 80 -5.48 -0.55 -13.86
CA ILE A 80 -5.08 -1.41 -14.97
C ILE A 80 -6.16 -1.29 -16.07
N PRO A 81 -5.82 -0.82 -17.28
CA PRO A 81 -6.79 -0.65 -18.34
C PRO A 81 -7.42 -1.99 -18.75
N PHE A 82 -8.75 -1.99 -18.93
CA PHE A 82 -9.50 -3.19 -19.29
C PHE A 82 -9.07 -3.80 -20.63
N GLU A 83 -8.67 -2.95 -21.58
CA GLU A 83 -8.25 -3.32 -22.95
C GLU A 83 -6.89 -4.05 -23.01
N ARG A 84 -6.13 -4.08 -21.91
CA ARG A 84 -4.84 -4.77 -21.90
C ARG A 84 -5.03 -6.28 -22.05
N LYS A 85 -4.29 -6.88 -22.99
CA LYS A 85 -4.29 -8.34 -23.22
C LYS A 85 -3.94 -9.14 -21.95
N ASP A 86 -3.06 -8.60 -21.10
CA ASP A 86 -2.59 -9.21 -19.86
C ASP A 86 -3.39 -8.80 -18.60
N ASN A 87 -4.48 -8.03 -18.74
CA ASN A 87 -5.24 -7.48 -17.62
C ASN A 87 -5.65 -8.55 -16.59
N LYS A 88 -6.20 -9.69 -17.05
CA LYS A 88 -6.61 -10.80 -16.15
C LYS A 88 -5.46 -11.30 -15.28
N HIS A 89 -4.26 -11.43 -15.84
CA HIS A 89 -3.08 -11.86 -15.11
C HIS A 89 -2.65 -10.81 -14.07
N LEU A 90 -2.66 -9.52 -14.43
CA LEU A 90 -2.34 -8.43 -13.52
C LEU A 90 -3.35 -8.33 -12.36
N LEU A 91 -4.65 -8.43 -12.64
CA LEU A 91 -5.69 -8.41 -11.61
C LEU A 91 -5.59 -9.63 -10.68
N LYS A 92 -5.29 -10.81 -11.23
CA LYS A 92 -5.01 -12.02 -10.43
C LYS A 92 -3.80 -11.84 -9.53
N PHE A 93 -2.76 -11.19 -10.03
CA PHE A 93 -1.60 -10.84 -9.22
C PHE A 93 -1.98 -9.96 -8.02
N TRP A 94 -2.91 -9.02 -8.17
CA TRP A 94 -3.33 -8.14 -7.07
C TRP A 94 -4.50 -8.66 -6.21
N GLU A 95 -4.97 -9.89 -6.44
CA GLU A 95 -6.20 -10.42 -5.81
C GLU A 95 -7.47 -9.59 -6.14
N ALA A 96 -7.45 -8.91 -7.28
CA ALA A 96 -8.46 -7.94 -7.70
C ALA A 96 -9.37 -8.45 -8.84
N GLU A 97 -9.32 -9.75 -9.17
CA GLU A 97 -10.24 -10.35 -10.14
C GLU A 97 -11.71 -10.17 -9.73
N GLY A 98 -12.54 -9.72 -10.68
CA GLY A 98 -13.96 -9.47 -10.47
C GLY A 98 -14.29 -8.21 -9.66
N ILE A 99 -13.30 -7.41 -9.28
CA ILE A 99 -13.53 -6.12 -8.60
C ILE A 99 -13.89 -5.07 -9.64
N VAL A 100 -15.13 -4.59 -9.58
CA VAL A 100 -15.66 -3.58 -10.51
C VAL A 100 -15.51 -2.15 -9.97
N ASN A 101 -15.58 -1.98 -8.65
CA ASN A 101 -15.50 -0.66 -8.03
C ASN A 101 -14.08 -0.07 -8.14
N LYS A 102 -13.95 1.08 -8.82
CA LYS A 102 -12.67 1.77 -9.07
C LYS A 102 -11.88 2.06 -7.78
N PHE A 103 -12.54 2.45 -6.69
CA PHE A 103 -11.89 2.75 -5.41
C PHE A 103 -11.30 1.48 -4.78
N ASP A 104 -12.06 0.38 -4.77
CA ASP A 104 -11.56 -0.89 -4.24
C ASP A 104 -10.42 -1.44 -5.12
N LEU A 105 -10.53 -1.28 -6.44
CA LEU A 105 -9.48 -1.70 -7.37
C LEU A 105 -8.20 -0.90 -7.13
N LEU A 106 -8.28 0.43 -6.99
CA LEU A 106 -7.14 1.30 -6.68
C LEU A 106 -6.46 0.90 -5.37
N ALA A 107 -7.24 0.58 -4.35
CA ALA A 107 -6.72 0.16 -3.05
C ALA A 107 -5.96 -1.18 -3.12
N LEU A 108 -6.43 -2.13 -3.94
CA LEU A 108 -5.83 -3.45 -4.09
C LEU A 108 -4.59 -3.44 -5.00
N THR A 109 -4.65 -2.72 -6.12
CA THR A 109 -3.56 -2.64 -7.10
C THR A 109 -2.50 -1.60 -6.77
N GLN A 110 -2.81 -0.73 -5.81
CA GLN A 110 -1.95 0.34 -5.30
C GLN A 110 -1.59 1.43 -6.32
N GLY A 111 -2.20 1.42 -7.52
CA GLY A 111 -2.07 2.46 -8.53
C GLY A 111 -0.62 2.80 -8.93
N LEU A 112 0.27 1.81 -8.86
CA LEU A 112 1.70 1.98 -9.14
C LEU A 112 1.94 2.27 -10.62
N LEU A 113 2.75 3.29 -10.91
CA LEU A 113 3.26 3.56 -12.25
C LEU A 113 4.80 3.55 -12.24
N PRO A 114 5.46 2.98 -13.28
CA PRO A 114 6.92 3.03 -13.38
C PRO A 114 7.49 4.45 -13.55
N THR A 115 6.67 5.39 -14.01
CA THR A 115 7.07 6.75 -14.41
C THR A 115 6.98 7.77 -13.28
N ASP A 116 6.50 7.39 -12.10
CA ASP A 116 6.45 8.28 -10.94
C ASP A 116 6.65 7.56 -9.62
N ASN A 117 6.53 8.32 -8.53
CA ASN A 117 6.79 7.85 -7.18
C ASN A 117 5.54 7.83 -6.30
N PHE A 118 4.35 7.78 -6.89
CA PHE A 118 3.10 7.70 -6.15
C PHE A 118 2.65 6.26 -5.91
N GLU A 119 1.92 6.08 -4.81
CA GLU A 119 1.37 4.80 -4.42
C GLU A 119 0.10 5.01 -3.60
N PHE A 120 -0.89 4.15 -3.81
CA PHE A 120 -2.20 4.20 -3.15
C PHE A 120 -2.31 3.06 -2.14
N LEU A 121 -2.30 3.40 -0.85
CA LEU A 121 -2.25 2.42 0.24
C LEU A 121 -3.63 2.25 0.87
N GLY A 122 -4.31 1.17 0.53
CA GLY A 122 -5.61 0.82 1.09
C GLY A 122 -5.55 0.56 2.61
N LEU A 123 -6.40 1.22 3.39
CA LEU A 123 -6.59 0.91 4.80
C LEU A 123 -7.57 -0.27 4.94
N PHE A 124 -7.03 -1.49 4.86
CA PHE A 124 -7.83 -2.71 4.98
C PHE A 124 -8.35 -2.92 6.41
N ASN A 125 -9.63 -3.29 6.51
CA ASN A 125 -10.23 -3.73 7.77
C ASN A 125 -10.53 -5.23 7.71
N PRO A 126 -10.49 -5.93 8.86
CA PRO A 126 -10.81 -7.35 8.95
C PRO A 126 -12.15 -7.70 8.29
N ALA A 127 -12.15 -8.75 7.48
CA ALA A 127 -13.32 -9.39 6.89
C ALA A 127 -13.05 -10.91 6.78
N PRO A 128 -14.06 -11.77 6.63
CA PRO A 128 -13.81 -13.19 6.37
C PRO A 128 -13.11 -13.40 5.01
N ASN A 129 -12.15 -14.33 4.95
CA ASN A 129 -11.49 -14.81 3.73
C ASN A 129 -10.86 -13.70 2.86
N PHE A 130 -10.32 -12.67 3.50
CA PHE A 130 -9.74 -11.56 2.74
C PHE A 130 -8.34 -11.93 2.25
N LYS A 131 -7.97 -11.42 1.07
CA LYS A 131 -6.65 -11.61 0.46
C LYS A 131 -6.21 -10.35 -0.26
N PHE A 132 -5.05 -9.81 0.07
CA PHE A 132 -4.47 -8.66 -0.64
C PHE A 132 -2.98 -8.85 -0.83
N VAL A 133 -2.38 -8.04 -1.69
CA VAL A 133 -0.93 -8.08 -1.96
C VAL A 133 -0.28 -6.77 -1.53
N THR A 134 0.89 -6.87 -0.91
CA THR A 134 1.75 -5.73 -0.56
C THR A 134 3.21 -6.10 -0.82
N ASP A 135 4.06 -5.14 -1.16
CA ASP A 135 5.50 -5.34 -1.08
C ASP A 135 6.04 -5.19 0.35
N ILE A 136 7.16 -5.85 0.58
CA ILE A 136 8.01 -5.69 1.75
C ILE A 136 8.82 -4.39 1.62
N ALA A 137 8.73 -3.54 2.63
CA ALA A 137 9.46 -2.30 2.75
C ALA A 137 10.81 -2.49 3.45
N GLY A 138 11.74 -1.55 3.24
CA GLY A 138 13.04 -1.52 3.91
C GLY A 138 14.13 -2.37 3.25
N LEU A 139 13.84 -3.01 2.11
CA LEU A 139 14.79 -3.90 1.42
C LEU A 139 16.11 -3.23 1.03
N THR A 140 16.08 -1.93 0.69
CA THR A 140 17.28 -1.18 0.32
C THR A 140 18.28 -0.99 1.47
N HIS A 141 17.86 -1.19 2.72
CA HIS A 141 18.75 -1.14 3.88
C HIS A 141 19.28 -2.52 4.28
N LEU A 142 18.72 -3.59 3.71
CA LEU A 142 19.07 -4.97 4.06
C LEU A 142 19.96 -5.65 3.02
N GLU A 143 19.89 -5.19 1.76
CA GLU A 143 20.67 -5.72 0.63
C GLU A 143 20.67 -7.25 0.54
N LEU A 144 19.48 -7.85 0.70
CA LEU A 144 19.33 -9.31 0.71
C LEU A 144 19.89 -9.92 -0.58
N GLU A 145 20.75 -10.92 -0.41
CA GLU A 145 21.34 -11.67 -1.51
C GLU A 145 20.27 -12.34 -2.37
N LYS A 146 20.57 -12.51 -3.66
CA LYS A 146 19.71 -13.22 -4.60
C LYS A 146 19.32 -14.60 -4.06
N ASP A 147 18.09 -15.02 -4.34
CA ASP A 147 17.54 -16.34 -4.02
C ASP A 147 17.40 -16.67 -2.52
N THR A 148 17.75 -15.74 -1.61
CA THR A 148 17.46 -15.91 -0.17
C THR A 148 15.95 -16.01 0.10
N ILE A 149 15.15 -15.27 -0.67
CA ILE A 149 13.69 -15.34 -0.68
C ILE A 149 13.22 -15.70 -2.09
N ILE A 150 12.31 -16.67 -2.17
CA ILE A 150 11.75 -17.16 -3.44
C ILE A 150 10.22 -17.20 -3.38
N LYS A 151 9.61 -17.22 -4.55
CA LYS A 151 8.16 -17.37 -4.70
C LYS A 151 7.67 -18.64 -4.01
N GLY A 152 6.57 -18.53 -3.25
CA GLY A 152 5.97 -19.61 -2.48
C GLY A 152 6.45 -19.72 -1.03
N ASP A 153 7.53 -19.04 -0.66
CA ASP A 153 7.99 -19.00 0.74
C ASP A 153 6.90 -18.50 1.67
N ILE A 154 6.78 -19.12 2.84
CA ILE A 154 5.92 -18.66 3.93
C ILE A 154 6.78 -17.84 4.89
N LEU A 155 6.36 -16.61 5.16
CA LEU A 155 7.07 -15.69 6.04
C LEU A 155 6.37 -15.60 7.40
N ARG A 156 7.15 -15.42 8.47
CA ARG A 156 6.64 -15.05 9.79
C ARG A 156 6.72 -13.54 9.98
N TYR A 157 5.97 -13.03 10.95
CA TYR A 157 6.08 -11.63 11.35
C TYR A 157 5.96 -11.48 12.86
N ASP A 158 6.59 -10.44 13.37
CA ASP A 158 6.50 -10.01 14.76
C ASP A 158 6.20 -8.51 14.83
N PHE A 159 5.74 -8.06 16.00
CA PHE A 159 5.44 -6.66 16.25
C PHE A 159 6.59 -5.99 16.98
N GLU A 160 7.04 -4.86 16.46
CA GLU A 160 8.06 -4.01 17.09
C GLU A 160 7.44 -2.66 17.43
N ALA A 161 7.79 -2.10 18.58
CA ALA A 161 7.36 -0.75 18.95
C ALA A 161 7.97 0.25 17.95
N ASN A 162 7.14 1.09 17.37
CA ASN A 162 7.59 2.11 16.43
C ASN A 162 6.71 3.36 16.58
N PRO A 163 7.10 4.33 17.41
CA PRO A 163 6.30 5.55 17.66
C PRO A 163 6.13 6.43 16.41
N ASN A 164 6.87 6.15 15.32
CA ASN A 164 6.73 6.84 14.04
C ASN A 164 5.83 6.08 13.05
N ALA A 165 5.21 4.97 13.47
CA ALA A 165 4.27 4.19 12.68
C ALA A 165 2.84 4.67 12.90
N TYR A 166 1.94 4.40 11.95
CA TYR A 166 0.54 4.80 11.97
C TYR A 166 -0.24 4.27 13.19
N LEU A 167 0.20 3.15 13.79
CA LEU A 167 -0.37 2.55 15.01
C LEU A 167 0.68 2.28 16.11
N ASP A 168 1.77 3.04 16.11
CA ASP A 168 2.90 2.86 17.03
C ASP A 168 3.55 1.45 16.98
N LYS A 169 3.26 0.69 15.94
CA LYS A 169 3.75 -0.67 15.73
C LYS A 169 4.20 -0.88 14.29
N ALA A 170 5.43 -1.34 14.15
CA ALA A 170 5.93 -1.93 12.91
C ALA A 170 5.60 -3.44 12.90
N VAL A 171 5.36 -3.97 11.70
CA VAL A 171 5.25 -5.41 11.48
C VAL A 171 6.51 -5.85 10.76
N LYS A 172 7.43 -6.45 11.52
CA LYS A 172 8.73 -6.92 11.06
C LYS A 172 8.58 -8.34 10.52
N VAL A 173 9.14 -8.61 9.36
CA VAL A 173 8.92 -9.84 8.60
C VAL A 173 10.21 -10.65 8.56
N TYR A 174 10.08 -11.97 8.66
CA TYR A 174 11.22 -12.89 8.66
C TYR A 174 10.96 -14.13 7.78
N LYS A 175 12.04 -14.68 7.23
CA LYS A 175 12.11 -16.07 6.75
C LYS A 175 13.03 -16.84 7.68
N SER A 176 12.49 -17.80 8.42
CA SER A 176 13.20 -18.41 9.56
C SER A 176 13.72 -17.30 10.49
N GLU A 177 15.03 -17.21 10.75
CA GLU A 177 15.63 -16.14 11.58
C GLU A 177 16.08 -14.91 10.78
N LEU A 178 16.07 -14.98 9.45
CA LEU A 178 16.48 -13.88 8.60
C LEU A 178 15.41 -12.78 8.59
N HIS A 179 15.77 -11.58 9.02
CA HIS A 179 14.93 -10.39 8.87
C HIS A 179 14.88 -9.97 7.40
N VAL A 180 13.68 -9.94 6.82
CA VAL A 180 13.49 -9.65 5.40
C VAL A 180 12.89 -8.28 5.12
N GLY A 181 12.57 -7.50 6.16
CA GLY A 181 12.02 -6.16 6.06
C GLY A 181 10.72 -6.00 6.84
N TYR A 182 9.88 -5.08 6.39
CA TYR A 182 8.67 -4.68 7.10
C TYR A 182 7.45 -4.67 6.20
N ILE A 183 6.27 -4.91 6.77
CA ILE A 183 5.01 -4.55 6.11
C ILE A 183 4.90 -3.01 6.07
N LYS A 184 4.32 -2.49 4.99
CA LYS A 184 4.10 -1.04 4.85
C LYS A 184 3.27 -0.49 6.00
N ASN A 185 3.64 0.72 6.41
CA ASN A 185 3.06 1.38 7.58
C ASN A 185 1.52 1.38 7.62
N ILE A 186 0.86 1.74 6.52
CA ILE A 186 -0.61 1.74 6.44
C ILE A 186 -1.20 0.32 6.56
N HIS A 187 -0.55 -0.67 5.97
CA HIS A 187 -1.00 -2.06 5.99
C HIS A 187 -0.78 -2.71 7.37
N ASN A 188 0.12 -2.20 8.23
CA ASN A 188 0.28 -2.70 9.60
C ASN A 188 -1.03 -2.71 10.40
N ASN A 189 -1.97 -1.80 10.06
CA ASN A 189 -3.27 -1.69 10.72
C ASN A 189 -4.05 -3.01 10.78
N ILE A 190 -4.04 -3.80 9.71
CA ILE A 190 -4.82 -5.05 9.70
C ILE A 190 -4.18 -6.13 10.58
N PHE A 191 -2.85 -6.23 10.58
CA PHE A 191 -2.08 -7.14 11.43
C PHE A 191 -2.31 -6.85 12.91
N VAL A 192 -2.19 -5.57 13.30
CA VAL A 192 -2.39 -5.15 14.69
C VAL A 192 -3.83 -5.37 15.15
N LYS A 193 -4.82 -5.02 14.32
CA LYS A 193 -6.24 -5.20 14.64
C LYS A 193 -6.59 -6.68 14.83
N LEU A 194 -6.15 -7.57 13.95
CA LEU A 194 -6.45 -8.99 14.04
C LEU A 194 -5.77 -9.67 15.22
N ASN A 195 -4.50 -9.33 15.48
CA ASN A 195 -3.77 -9.86 16.61
C ASN A 195 -4.41 -9.45 17.95
N ARG A 196 -4.73 -8.16 18.11
CA ARG A 196 -5.31 -7.62 19.36
C ARG A 196 -6.77 -8.02 19.58
N LYS A 197 -7.61 -7.95 18.54
CA LYS A 197 -9.07 -8.08 18.70
C LYS A 197 -9.60 -9.49 18.49
N LEU A 198 -8.93 -10.29 17.66
CA LEU A 198 -9.46 -11.57 17.18
C LEU A 198 -8.53 -12.75 17.47
N ASN A 199 -7.36 -12.52 18.08
CA ASN A 199 -6.31 -13.53 18.30
C ASN A 199 -6.02 -14.39 17.05
N ARG A 200 -6.09 -13.76 15.88
CA ARG A 200 -5.90 -14.40 14.57
C ARG A 200 -4.60 -13.93 13.95
N LYS A 201 -3.76 -14.87 13.53
CA LYS A 201 -2.54 -14.59 12.77
C LYS A 201 -2.84 -14.62 11.28
N LEU A 202 -2.24 -13.67 10.56
CA LEU A 202 -2.29 -13.65 9.11
C LEU A 202 -1.24 -14.58 8.53
N LYS A 203 -1.53 -15.14 7.36
CA LYS A 203 -0.52 -15.85 6.58
C LYS A 203 0.13 -14.87 5.60
N LEU A 204 1.45 -14.91 5.53
CA LEU A 204 2.26 -14.19 4.55
C LEU A 204 2.90 -15.21 3.61
N VAL A 205 2.58 -15.14 2.31
CA VAL A 205 3.18 -16.00 1.28
C VAL A 205 3.82 -15.14 0.22
N VAL A 206 5.08 -15.41 -0.13
CA VAL A 206 5.77 -14.70 -1.20
C VAL A 206 5.10 -15.00 -2.53
N LYS A 207 4.58 -13.96 -3.17
CA LYS A 207 3.87 -14.05 -4.44
C LYS A 207 4.80 -13.83 -5.63
N GLU A 208 5.77 -12.94 -5.50
CA GLU A 208 6.77 -12.67 -6.52
C GLU A 208 8.01 -11.99 -5.93
N VAL A 209 9.18 -12.24 -6.52
CA VAL A 209 10.45 -11.62 -6.12
C VAL A 209 11.12 -11.01 -7.35
N GLU A 210 11.39 -9.71 -7.31
CA GLU A 210 12.21 -9.04 -8.32
C GLU A 210 13.65 -8.98 -7.81
N GLN A 211 14.58 -9.52 -8.59
CA GLN A 211 15.98 -9.60 -8.21
C GLN A 211 16.90 -9.45 -9.43
N ASN A 212 18.00 -8.71 -9.25
CA ASN A 212 19.08 -8.58 -10.23
C ASN A 212 20.40 -8.42 -9.47
N GLY A 213 21.11 -9.53 -9.26
CA GLY A 213 22.27 -9.65 -8.36
C GLY A 213 21.91 -9.60 -6.87
N ILE A 214 20.97 -8.73 -6.49
CA ILE A 214 20.36 -8.65 -5.15
C ILE A 214 18.83 -8.57 -5.27
N ILE A 215 18.13 -8.88 -4.18
CA ILE A 215 16.67 -8.72 -4.12
C ILE A 215 16.32 -7.23 -4.13
N LYS A 216 15.48 -6.83 -5.10
CA LYS A 216 15.02 -5.45 -5.29
C LYS A 216 13.59 -5.23 -4.82
N ASN A 217 12.75 -6.27 -4.86
CA ASN A 217 11.36 -6.21 -4.42
C ASN A 217 10.86 -7.60 -4.01
N ILE A 218 10.01 -7.65 -3.00
CA ILE A 218 9.34 -8.88 -2.55
C ILE A 218 7.87 -8.55 -2.40
N PHE A 219 7.02 -9.15 -3.22
CA PHE A 219 5.57 -9.06 -3.08
C PHE A 219 5.06 -10.23 -2.26
N VAL A 220 4.23 -9.95 -1.27
CA VAL A 220 3.61 -10.96 -0.42
C VAL A 220 2.09 -10.89 -0.52
N GLN A 221 1.47 -12.06 -0.65
CA GLN A 221 0.05 -12.23 -0.43
C GLN A 221 -0.20 -12.35 1.07
N VAL A 222 -1.15 -11.55 1.56
CA VAL A 222 -1.61 -11.55 2.95
C VAL A 222 -3.01 -12.15 2.98
N THR A 223 -3.22 -13.20 3.78
CA THR A 223 -4.53 -13.86 3.91
C THR A 223 -4.93 -14.08 5.36
N SER A 224 -6.23 -13.92 5.66
CA SER A 224 -6.85 -14.28 6.95
C SER A 224 -7.07 -15.77 7.12
#